data_AF-A0A6J2JFY8-F1
#
_entry.id   AF-A0A6J2JFY8-F1
#
_cell.length_a   1.000
_cell.length_b   1.000
_cell.length_c   1.000
_cell.angle_alpha   90.00
_cell.angle_beta   90.00
_cell.angle_gamma   90.00
#
_symmetry.space_group_name_H-M   'P 1'
#
loop_
_entity.id
_entity.type
_entity.pdbx_description
1 polymer ?
#
loop_
_entity_poly.entity_id
_entity_poly.type
_entity_poly.pdbx_seq_one_letter_code
_entity_poly.pdbx_strand_id
1 'polypeptide(L)'
;MKTHLIVTNILNCIFAKAIIPSTESCGVDNSPINIVYEGRARIETYPWLGILYYPLYQKRLTTAVVLITRQMVLASAAEIEKMPKNNFRMLSKVVLGCNCSGPTIGVRDYINHPDYGRHSYNALTMVQLETDDLTIDCTKPIVNVYKMKYVGDEECGQYYRRAELDMGSLWPKYATCAQAIMGRECVWRSGTALVTKTNGRWRLIGFGIYGPGCGAPARFLDYGMYERWVSRSVARIGRPAISQMDTDYIILRRTFSNVQRYGPCDPEETKTEIFTDTTQIMREGHNFNVRYNLSLYASVEYSCIVFRAKNVRQIQDGGPYVNSFRKPKISLRRWCSGPAALCHDFQYIEIHFYVEINFESDILFKVSAYGKEAKVIDPLKATLFANQRYSQPHIQNYRRLKHELKVKKLGRNNFWFYKEDLK
;
A
#
# COMPACT_ATOMS: atom_id res chain seq x y z
N MET A 1 28.91 -36.21 6.96
CA MET A 1 29.06 -34.89 6.30
C MET A 1 27.71 -34.21 6.22
N LYS A 2 27.36 -33.37 7.21
CA LYS A 2 26.11 -32.61 7.25
C LYS A 2 26.32 -31.32 6.47
N THR A 3 25.69 -31.19 5.31
CA THR A 3 25.65 -29.91 4.59
C THR A 3 24.78 -28.96 5.42
N HIS A 4 25.40 -27.94 6.01
CA HIS A 4 24.73 -26.97 6.85
C HIS A 4 23.71 -26.18 6.02
N LEU A 5 22.44 -26.59 6.07
CA LEU A 5 21.31 -25.68 6.01
C LEU A 5 21.41 -24.84 7.28
N ILE A 6 21.51 -23.53 7.15
CA ILE A 6 21.84 -22.69 8.30
C ILE A 6 20.64 -22.62 9.22
N VAL A 7 20.90 -23.11 10.43
CA VAL A 7 20.02 -23.13 11.58
C VAL A 7 20.57 -22.11 12.55
N THR A 8 19.80 -21.04 12.79
CA THR A 8 19.78 -20.36 14.08
C THR A 8 18.32 -20.07 14.47
N ASN A 9 17.99 -20.52 15.67
CA ASN A 9 16.70 -20.37 16.36
C ASN A 9 16.33 -18.90 16.55
N ILE A 10 15.27 -18.41 15.90
CA ILE A 10 14.38 -17.37 16.45
C ILE A 10 12.94 -17.65 15.98
N LEU A 11 12.01 -17.58 16.93
CA LEU A 11 10.57 -17.75 16.79
C LEU A 11 9.95 -16.78 15.77
N ASN A 12 9.17 -17.32 14.82
CA ASN A 12 7.75 -17.02 14.55
C ASN A 12 7.40 -17.12 13.05
N CYS A 13 6.35 -17.88 12.76
CA CYS A 13 5.46 -17.54 11.65
C CYS A 13 4.84 -16.18 11.99
N ILE A 14 5.20 -15.12 11.27
CA ILE A 14 4.61 -13.80 11.50
C ILE A 14 3.28 -13.77 10.74
N PHE A 15 2.22 -14.22 11.39
CA PHE A 15 0.88 -13.71 11.11
C PHE A 15 0.37 -13.05 12.38
N ALA A 16 -0.01 -11.79 12.25
CA ALA A 16 -0.71 -11.06 13.27
C ALA A 16 -1.91 -11.90 13.74
N LYS A 17 -1.98 -12.19 15.04
CA LYS A 17 -3.24 -12.48 15.71
C LYS A 17 -4.12 -11.24 15.56
N ALA A 18 -4.91 -11.18 14.49
CA ALA A 18 -6.02 -10.25 14.36
C ALA A 18 -7.15 -10.95 13.60
N ILE A 19 -8.00 -11.62 14.38
CA ILE A 19 -9.44 -11.83 14.15
C ILE A 19 -9.80 -12.47 12.79
N ILE A 20 -9.74 -13.81 12.73
CA ILE A 20 -10.72 -14.78 12.17
C ILE A 20 -10.05 -16.18 12.22
N PRO A 21 -10.72 -17.25 12.70
CA PRO A 21 -10.16 -18.59 12.72
C PRO A 21 -10.31 -19.25 11.33
N SER A 22 -9.24 -19.22 10.53
CA SER A 22 -9.02 -20.26 9.53
C SER A 22 -7.53 -20.45 9.36
N THR A 23 -7.10 -21.70 9.23
CA THR A 23 -5.72 -22.16 9.15
C THR A 23 -4.96 -21.51 7.98
N GLU A 24 -4.37 -20.34 8.17
CA GLU A 24 -3.46 -19.74 7.19
C GLU A 24 -2.09 -20.41 7.27
N SER A 25 -1.84 -21.34 6.35
CA SER A 25 -0.57 -22.06 6.28
C SER A 25 0.44 -21.27 5.45
N CYS A 26 1.40 -20.59 6.09
CA CYS A 26 2.51 -19.92 5.39
C CYS A 26 3.65 -20.88 5.02
N GLY A 27 4.42 -20.48 4.00
CA GLY A 27 5.66 -21.14 3.62
C GLY A 27 5.47 -22.52 3.02
N VAL A 28 4.25 -22.88 2.63
CA VAL A 28 3.97 -24.14 1.93
C VAL A 28 4.27 -23.97 0.45
N ASP A 29 4.94 -24.96 -0.13
CA ASP A 29 5.16 -25.06 -1.57
C ASP A 29 4.26 -26.15 -2.15
N ASN A 30 4.11 -26.16 -3.48
CA ASN A 30 3.41 -27.22 -4.21
C ASN A 30 4.36 -28.34 -4.65
N SER A 31 5.53 -28.46 -4.01
CA SER A 31 6.51 -29.46 -4.41
C SER A 31 6.01 -30.85 -3.98
N PRO A 32 6.00 -31.85 -4.90
CA PRO A 32 5.64 -33.22 -4.55
C PRO A 32 6.72 -33.91 -3.68
N ILE A 33 7.86 -33.24 -3.46
CA ILE A 33 9.03 -33.77 -2.79
C ILE A 33 9.57 -32.79 -1.74
N ASN A 34 10.08 -33.34 -0.65
CA ASN A 34 10.65 -32.54 0.44
C ASN A 34 12.05 -31.97 0.13
N ILE A 35 12.69 -32.47 -0.94
CA ILE A 35 14.03 -32.08 -1.37
C ILE A 35 13.93 -30.94 -2.37
N VAL A 36 14.71 -29.89 -2.17
CA VAL A 36 14.81 -28.74 -3.09
C VAL A 36 15.93 -29.03 -4.09
N TYR A 37 15.59 -29.13 -5.37
CA TYR A 37 16.58 -29.23 -6.44
C TYR A 37 17.03 -27.85 -6.92
N GLU A 38 18.33 -27.72 -7.15
CA GLU A 38 18.87 -26.57 -7.89
C GLU A 38 18.47 -26.63 -9.36
N GLY A 39 18.26 -25.47 -9.98
CA GLY A 39 17.97 -25.35 -11.39
C GLY A 39 16.64 -24.65 -11.68
N ARG A 40 16.03 -24.98 -12.81
CA ARG A 40 14.78 -24.36 -13.26
C ARG A 40 13.59 -25.02 -12.58
N ALA A 41 12.77 -24.20 -11.93
CA ALA A 41 11.49 -24.61 -11.39
C ALA A 41 10.36 -23.78 -12.01
N ARG A 42 9.15 -24.34 -11.96
CA ARG A 42 7.92 -23.62 -12.29
C ARG A 42 7.55 -22.69 -11.14
N ILE A 43 7.16 -21.46 -11.42
CA ILE A 43 6.77 -20.51 -10.37
C ILE A 43 5.58 -21.01 -9.54
N GLU A 44 4.73 -21.86 -10.12
CA GLU A 44 3.61 -22.55 -9.47
C GLU A 44 4.04 -23.46 -8.32
N THR A 45 5.32 -23.84 -8.28
CA THR A 45 5.91 -24.57 -7.15
C THR A 45 5.92 -23.69 -5.89
N TYR A 46 6.02 -22.36 -6.06
CA TYR A 46 6.18 -21.40 -4.97
C TYR A 46 5.02 -20.38 -4.97
N PRO A 47 3.84 -20.72 -4.39
CA PRO A 47 2.65 -19.86 -4.42
C PRO A 47 2.84 -18.45 -3.86
N TRP A 48 3.79 -18.32 -2.93
CA TRP A 48 4.15 -17.08 -2.27
C TRP A 48 5.11 -16.21 -3.08
N LEU A 49 5.66 -16.71 -4.19
CA LEU A 49 6.57 -15.97 -5.08
C LEU A 49 5.79 -15.39 -6.25
N GLY A 50 6.14 -14.17 -6.65
CA GLY A 50 5.51 -13.51 -7.78
C GLY A 50 6.37 -12.46 -8.45
N ILE A 51 5.75 -11.78 -9.40
CA ILE A 51 6.35 -10.69 -10.16
C ILE A 51 5.40 -9.50 -10.11
N LEU A 52 5.93 -8.34 -9.75
CA LEU A 52 5.30 -7.06 -10.05
C LEU A 52 5.87 -6.56 -11.36
N TYR A 53 4.99 -6.17 -12.28
CA TYR A 53 5.39 -5.56 -13.53
C TYR A 53 4.68 -4.22 -13.77
N TYR A 54 5.39 -3.33 -14.44
CA TYR A 54 4.89 -2.05 -14.90
C TYR A 54 5.09 -1.96 -16.43
N PRO A 55 4.01 -1.77 -17.21
CA PRO A 55 4.10 -1.61 -18.66
C PRO A 55 4.65 -0.20 -19.00
N LEU A 56 5.79 -0.16 -19.70
CA LEU A 56 6.42 1.06 -20.17
C LEU A 56 6.64 0.98 -21.69
N TYR A 57 5.70 1.54 -22.45
CA TYR A 57 5.66 1.43 -23.92
C TYR A 57 5.71 -0.05 -24.37
N GLN A 58 6.74 -0.44 -25.11
CA GLN A 58 6.97 -1.80 -25.59
C GLN A 58 7.77 -2.68 -24.61
N LYS A 59 8.21 -2.12 -23.48
CA LYS A 59 9.00 -2.84 -22.46
C LYS A 59 8.18 -3.03 -21.19
N ARG A 60 8.54 -4.06 -20.41
CA ARG A 60 7.98 -4.29 -19.08
C ARG A 60 9.10 -4.17 -18.05
N LEU A 61 8.95 -3.22 -17.13
CA LEU A 61 9.78 -3.18 -15.94
C LEU A 61 9.23 -4.24 -14.99
N THR A 62 10.10 -5.09 -14.44
CA THR A 62 9.68 -6.23 -13.62
C THR A 62 10.55 -6.32 -12.38
N THR A 63 9.94 -6.69 -11.26
CA THR A 63 10.65 -7.02 -10.02
C THR A 63 9.99 -8.21 -9.35
N ALA A 64 10.77 -9.02 -8.66
CA ALA A 64 10.23 -10.12 -7.89
C ALA A 64 9.57 -9.60 -6.61
N VAL A 65 8.48 -10.26 -6.23
CA VAL A 65 7.73 -9.95 -5.01
C VAL A 65 7.43 -11.22 -4.22
N VAL A 66 7.31 -11.07 -2.90
CA VAL A 66 6.97 -12.17 -2.00
C VAL A 66 5.67 -11.84 -1.26
N LEU A 67 4.69 -12.72 -1.36
CA LEU A 67 3.42 -12.63 -0.64
C LEU A 67 3.64 -12.86 0.85
N ILE A 68 3.23 -11.89 1.65
CA ILE A 68 3.33 -11.95 3.13
C ILE A 68 1.97 -12.01 3.83
N THR A 69 0.92 -11.52 3.18
CA THR A 69 -0.48 -11.67 3.63
C THR A 69 -1.37 -11.76 2.39
N ARG A 70 -2.66 -12.11 2.53
CA ARG A 70 -3.60 -12.15 1.39
C ARG A 70 -3.67 -10.84 0.58
N GLN A 71 -3.28 -9.70 1.16
CA GLN A 71 -3.38 -8.39 0.53
C GLN A 71 -2.05 -7.65 0.41
N MET A 72 -0.92 -8.28 0.77
CA MET A 72 0.37 -7.58 0.84
C MET A 72 1.49 -8.42 0.26
N VAL A 73 2.32 -7.78 -0.55
CA VAL A 73 3.59 -8.33 -1.04
C VAL A 73 4.75 -7.42 -0.63
N LEU A 74 5.94 -8.00 -0.49
CA LEU A 74 7.18 -7.29 -0.30
C LEU A 74 7.99 -7.27 -1.58
N ALA A 75 8.66 -6.15 -1.84
CA ALA A 75 9.51 -5.92 -3.00
C ALA A 75 10.77 -5.13 -2.59
N SER A 76 11.73 -5.03 -3.49
CA SER A 76 12.88 -4.13 -3.32
C SER A 76 12.52 -2.70 -3.72
N ALA A 77 12.76 -1.74 -2.82
CA ALA A 77 12.52 -0.31 -3.10
C ALA A 77 13.37 0.19 -4.26
N ALA A 78 14.61 -0.29 -4.39
CA ALA A 78 15.50 0.06 -5.49
C ALA A 78 14.92 -0.30 -6.87
N GLU A 79 14.05 -1.31 -6.96
CA GLU A 79 13.38 -1.68 -8.22
C GLU A 79 12.07 -0.92 -8.41
N ILE A 80 11.27 -0.79 -7.36
CA ILE A 80 9.99 -0.08 -7.41
C ILE A 80 10.20 1.39 -7.81
N GLU A 81 11.26 2.01 -7.31
CA GLU A 81 11.57 3.43 -7.55
C GLU A 81 12.12 3.74 -8.94
N LYS A 82 12.49 2.73 -9.73
CA LYS A 82 12.80 2.89 -11.16
C LYS A 82 11.55 3.05 -12.03
N MET A 83 10.39 2.66 -11.50
CA MET A 83 9.13 2.73 -12.24
C MET A 83 8.52 4.13 -12.11
N PRO A 84 7.94 4.69 -13.18
CA PRO A 84 7.31 6.02 -13.14
C PRO A 84 6.22 6.11 -12.06
N LYS A 85 6.25 7.20 -11.27
CA LYS A 85 5.37 7.39 -10.10
C LYS A 85 4.09 8.16 -10.40
N ASN A 86 4.00 8.74 -11.59
CA ASN A 86 2.84 9.49 -12.03
C ASN A 86 1.59 8.59 -12.24
N ASN A 87 1.76 7.30 -12.50
CA ASN A 87 0.68 6.35 -12.79
C ASN A 87 1.04 4.92 -12.34
N PHE A 88 1.85 4.81 -11.29
CA PHE A 88 2.34 3.54 -10.78
C PHE A 88 1.21 2.61 -10.33
N ARG A 89 0.29 3.08 -9.48
CA ARG A 89 -0.80 2.24 -8.95
C ARG A 89 -1.74 1.80 -10.06
N MET A 90 -2.03 2.73 -10.97
CA MET A 90 -2.91 2.48 -12.12
C MET A 90 -2.38 1.38 -13.05
N LEU A 91 -1.08 1.40 -13.36
CA LEU A 91 -0.49 0.53 -14.39
C LEU A 91 0.22 -0.70 -13.83
N SER A 92 0.73 -0.66 -12.60
CA SER A 92 1.43 -1.80 -12.00
C SER A 92 0.47 -2.94 -11.72
N LYS A 93 0.93 -4.16 -12.00
CA LYS A 93 0.20 -5.40 -11.75
C LYS A 93 1.10 -6.42 -11.09
N VAL A 94 0.51 -7.26 -10.25
CA VAL A 94 1.17 -8.33 -9.50
C VAL A 94 0.63 -9.68 -9.94
N VAL A 95 1.52 -10.64 -10.17
CA VAL A 95 1.20 -12.03 -10.50
C VAL A 95 1.85 -12.92 -9.45
N LEU A 96 1.09 -13.83 -8.84
CA LEU A 96 1.56 -14.72 -7.76
C LEU A 96 1.35 -16.17 -8.12
N GLY A 97 2.36 -17.02 -7.88
CA GLY A 97 2.17 -18.48 -7.83
C GLY A 97 1.60 -19.15 -9.09
N CYS A 98 1.60 -18.45 -10.22
CA CYS A 98 1.00 -18.92 -11.46
C CYS A 98 1.90 -18.56 -12.64
N ASN A 99 1.79 -19.32 -13.73
CA ASN A 99 2.53 -19.10 -14.97
C ASN A 99 2.02 -17.87 -15.72
N CYS A 100 1.90 -16.71 -15.06
CA CYS A 100 1.56 -15.45 -15.72
C CYS A 100 0.24 -15.45 -16.53
N SER A 101 -0.50 -16.56 -16.43
CA SER A 101 -1.79 -16.92 -17.00
C SER A 101 -2.86 -17.04 -15.91
N GLY A 102 -2.44 -16.84 -14.65
CA GLY A 102 -3.36 -16.59 -13.56
C GLY A 102 -3.69 -15.10 -13.48
N PRO A 103 -4.67 -14.77 -12.63
CA PRO A 103 -5.19 -13.42 -12.52
C PRO A 103 -4.10 -12.42 -12.10
N THR A 104 -3.94 -11.31 -12.84
CA THR A 104 -3.09 -10.20 -12.36
C THR A 104 -3.86 -9.37 -11.36
N ILE A 105 -3.18 -8.97 -10.30
CA ILE A 105 -3.72 -8.27 -9.16
C ILE A 105 -3.26 -6.82 -9.25
N GLY A 106 -4.18 -5.87 -9.16
CA GLY A 106 -3.84 -4.45 -9.17
C GLY A 106 -3.02 -4.03 -7.95
N VAL A 107 -2.27 -2.94 -8.07
CA VAL A 107 -1.59 -2.31 -6.93
C VAL A 107 -2.49 -1.23 -6.36
N ARG A 108 -2.96 -1.43 -5.13
CA ARG A 108 -3.77 -0.44 -4.43
C ARG A 108 -2.92 0.71 -3.91
N ASP A 109 -1.82 0.37 -3.26
CA ASP A 109 -0.86 1.34 -2.72
C ASP A 109 0.47 0.68 -2.40
N TYR A 110 1.47 1.48 -2.05
CA TYR A 110 2.79 0.99 -1.65
C TYR A 110 3.47 1.96 -0.67
N ILE A 111 4.39 1.44 0.14
CA ILE A 111 5.24 2.24 1.03
C ILE A 111 6.67 1.71 1.03
N ASN A 112 7.63 2.63 0.93
CA ASN A 112 9.03 2.33 1.12
C ASN A 112 9.37 2.38 2.61
N HIS A 113 10.26 1.51 3.05
CA HIS A 113 10.83 1.60 4.39
C HIS A 113 11.48 2.99 4.59
N PRO A 114 11.38 3.62 5.77
CA PRO A 114 11.90 4.97 6.00
C PRO A 114 13.40 5.17 5.76
N ASP A 115 14.20 4.10 5.75
CA ASP A 115 15.62 4.17 5.41
C ASP A 115 15.86 4.47 3.92
N TYR A 116 14.87 4.17 3.06
CA TYR A 116 14.97 4.43 1.64
C TYR A 116 15.16 5.93 1.37
N GLY A 117 16.23 6.29 0.66
CA GLY A 117 16.56 7.67 0.30
C GLY A 117 17.07 8.54 1.47
N ARG A 118 16.95 8.09 2.73
CA ARG A 118 17.55 8.76 3.90
C ARG A 118 18.93 8.22 4.23
N HIS A 119 19.06 6.89 4.30
CA HIS A 119 20.29 6.21 4.71
C HIS A 119 20.81 5.27 3.64
N SER A 120 19.93 4.69 2.82
CA SER A 120 20.31 3.75 1.76
C SER A 120 19.27 3.75 0.65
N TYR A 121 19.66 3.41 -0.58
CA TYR A 121 18.71 3.11 -1.65
C TYR A 121 18.30 1.62 -1.66
N ASN A 122 18.95 0.79 -0.86
CA ASN A 122 18.62 -0.61 -0.71
C ASN A 122 17.79 -0.80 0.57
N ALA A 123 16.47 -0.82 0.38
CA ALA A 123 15.49 -1.04 1.44
C ALA A 123 14.27 -1.79 0.90
N LEU A 124 13.35 -2.19 1.78
CA LEU A 124 12.13 -2.89 1.40
C LEU A 124 10.99 -1.91 1.05
N THR A 125 10.15 -2.35 0.13
CA THR A 125 8.84 -1.76 -0.16
C THR A 125 7.76 -2.76 0.18
N MET A 126 6.71 -2.32 0.86
CA MET A 126 5.49 -3.08 1.03
C MET A 126 4.46 -2.57 0.03
N VAL A 127 3.85 -3.49 -0.73
CA VAL A 127 2.87 -3.19 -1.76
C VAL A 127 1.55 -3.86 -1.37
N GLN A 128 0.49 -3.07 -1.34
CA GLN A 128 -0.86 -3.55 -1.12
C GLN A 128 -1.55 -3.88 -2.44
N LEU A 129 -2.24 -5.01 -2.44
CA LEU A 129 -2.96 -5.55 -3.58
C LEU A 129 -4.42 -5.08 -3.62
N GLU A 130 -4.96 -4.86 -4.82
CA GLU A 130 -6.40 -4.72 -5.09
C GLU A 130 -7.04 -6.11 -5.10
N THR A 131 -8.03 -6.37 -4.27
CA THR A 131 -8.66 -7.70 -4.18
C THR A 131 -9.79 -7.92 -5.19
N ASP A 132 -10.14 -6.88 -5.96
CA ASP A 132 -11.48 -6.79 -6.55
C ASP A 132 -11.52 -6.93 -8.08
N ASP A 133 -10.39 -6.91 -8.79
CA ASP A 133 -10.37 -7.05 -10.26
C ASP A 133 -9.12 -7.79 -10.77
N LEU A 134 -9.35 -8.76 -11.67
CA LEU A 134 -8.35 -9.68 -12.18
C LEU A 134 -8.37 -9.70 -13.72
N THR A 135 -7.26 -9.35 -14.37
CA THR A 135 -7.07 -9.43 -15.84
C THR A 135 -5.65 -9.88 -16.17
N ILE A 136 -5.33 -10.34 -17.38
CA ILE A 136 -4.11 -11.13 -17.65
C ILE A 136 -3.39 -10.69 -18.94
N ASP A 137 -2.07 -10.53 -18.89
CA ASP A 137 -1.15 -10.63 -20.04
C ASP A 137 0.31 -10.75 -19.56
N CYS A 138 0.93 -11.94 -19.61
CA CYS A 138 2.39 -12.14 -19.49
C CYS A 138 2.85 -13.49 -20.10
N THR A 139 4.09 -13.56 -20.61
CA THR A 139 4.50 -14.61 -21.57
C THR A 139 5.53 -15.68 -21.15
N LYS A 140 6.10 -15.74 -19.93
CA LYS A 140 6.97 -16.89 -19.48
C LYS A 140 7.04 -17.08 -17.94
N PRO A 141 7.04 -18.32 -17.36
CA PRO A 141 6.91 -18.56 -15.90
C PRO A 141 8.06 -19.31 -15.20
N ILE A 142 9.29 -19.19 -15.69
CA ILE A 142 10.40 -20.01 -15.17
C ILE A 142 11.13 -19.25 -14.06
N VAL A 143 11.31 -19.90 -12.91
CA VAL A 143 12.17 -19.40 -11.82
C VAL A 143 13.45 -20.22 -11.74
N ASN A 144 14.56 -19.57 -11.44
CA ASN A 144 15.84 -20.24 -11.20
C ASN A 144 16.08 -20.35 -9.70
N VAL A 145 16.34 -21.56 -9.22
CA VAL A 145 16.59 -21.90 -7.82
C VAL A 145 18.07 -22.22 -7.67
N TYR A 146 18.74 -21.52 -6.76
CA TYR A 146 20.16 -21.71 -6.44
C TYR A 146 20.30 -22.10 -4.97
N LYS A 147 21.13 -23.09 -4.67
CA LYS A 147 21.50 -23.43 -3.30
C LYS A 147 22.59 -22.47 -2.86
N MET A 148 22.32 -21.79 -1.77
CA MET A 148 23.18 -20.76 -1.24
C MET A 148 23.90 -21.27 0.02
N LYS A 149 25.17 -20.88 0.19
CA LYS A 149 25.88 -20.93 1.46
C LYS A 149 25.93 -19.53 2.06
N TYR A 150 25.84 -19.41 3.38
CA TYR A 150 26.08 -18.13 4.04
C TYR A 150 27.55 -17.77 4.00
N VAL A 151 27.77 -16.47 3.99
CA VAL A 151 29.08 -15.85 4.06
C VAL A 151 29.03 -14.90 5.26
N GLY A 152 29.98 -15.02 6.17
CA GLY A 152 30.04 -14.15 7.34
C GLY A 152 30.21 -12.68 6.96
N ASP A 153 29.70 -11.79 7.80
CA ASP A 153 29.68 -10.35 7.49
C ASP A 153 31.08 -9.77 7.26
N GLU A 154 32.09 -10.25 8.02
CA GLU A 154 33.48 -9.84 7.86
C GLU A 154 34.05 -10.28 6.50
N GLU A 155 33.89 -11.56 6.14
CA GLU A 155 34.34 -12.11 4.86
C GLU A 155 33.68 -11.38 3.69
N CYS A 156 32.37 -11.14 3.81
CA CYS A 156 31.61 -10.39 2.81
C CYS A 156 32.12 -8.94 2.68
N GLY A 157 32.30 -8.24 3.80
CA GLY A 157 32.82 -6.87 3.81
C GLY A 157 34.25 -6.77 3.28
N GLN A 158 35.11 -7.76 3.54
CA GLN A 158 36.45 -7.81 2.96
C GLN A 158 36.41 -8.02 1.44
N TYR A 159 35.53 -8.88 0.93
CA TYR A 159 35.36 -9.10 -0.50
C TYR A 159 34.96 -7.80 -1.22
N TYR A 160 33.93 -7.11 -0.74
CA TYR A 160 33.44 -5.88 -1.39
C TYR A 160 34.46 -4.73 -1.35
N ARG A 161 35.24 -4.61 -0.27
CA ARG A 161 36.34 -3.64 -0.19
C ARG A 161 37.46 -3.96 -1.18
N ARG A 162 37.90 -5.23 -1.26
CA ARG A 162 38.95 -5.65 -2.20
C ARG A 162 38.53 -5.54 -3.66
N ALA A 163 37.25 -5.77 -3.94
CA ALA A 163 36.68 -5.67 -5.28
C ALA A 163 36.33 -4.22 -5.67
N GLU A 164 36.55 -3.23 -4.80
CA GLU A 164 36.20 -1.82 -5.01
C GLU A 164 34.69 -1.61 -5.30
N LEU A 165 33.85 -2.45 -4.70
CA LEU A 165 32.38 -2.42 -4.85
C LEU A 165 31.67 -1.80 -3.64
N ASP A 166 32.42 -1.16 -2.74
CA ASP A 166 31.95 -0.58 -1.49
C ASP A 166 31.49 0.89 -1.67
N MET A 167 30.41 1.06 -2.44
CA MET A 167 29.74 2.36 -2.55
C MET A 167 28.77 2.55 -1.38
N GLY A 168 29.04 3.52 -0.50
CA GLY A 168 28.28 3.74 0.74
C GLY A 168 26.76 3.94 0.54
N SER A 169 26.34 4.61 -0.53
CA SER A 169 24.90 4.82 -0.85
C SER A 169 24.16 3.54 -1.28
N LEU A 170 24.90 2.54 -1.74
CA LEU A 170 24.41 1.21 -2.12
C LEU A 170 24.57 0.20 -0.99
N TRP A 171 25.19 0.56 0.13
CA TRP A 171 25.26 -0.34 1.27
C TRP A 171 23.90 -0.35 1.99
N PRO A 172 23.22 -1.51 2.11
CA PRO A 172 22.02 -1.59 2.92
C PRO A 172 22.41 -1.44 4.39
N LYS A 173 21.54 -0.80 5.18
CA LYS A 173 21.76 -0.65 6.62
C LYS A 173 21.85 -1.99 7.33
N TYR A 174 21.06 -2.96 6.88
CA TYR A 174 21.05 -4.33 7.38
C TYR A 174 21.15 -5.28 6.20
N ALA A 175 22.22 -6.06 6.16
CA ALA A 175 22.44 -7.05 5.12
C ALA A 175 22.84 -8.40 5.72
N THR A 176 22.44 -9.45 5.03
CA THR A 176 23.02 -10.78 5.17
C THR A 176 23.72 -11.16 3.86
N CYS A 177 24.80 -11.93 3.95
CA CYS A 177 25.55 -12.35 2.77
C CYS A 177 25.42 -13.84 2.49
N ALA A 178 25.26 -14.17 1.21
CA ALA A 178 25.18 -15.54 0.76
C ALA A 178 25.81 -15.69 -0.63
N GLN A 179 26.35 -16.86 -0.92
CA GLN A 179 27.01 -17.20 -2.18
C GLN A 179 26.40 -18.49 -2.74
N ALA A 180 26.16 -18.57 -4.05
CA ALA A 180 25.67 -19.81 -4.64
C ALA A 180 26.78 -20.87 -4.62
N ILE A 181 26.43 -22.11 -4.26
CA ILE A 181 27.39 -23.22 -4.20
C ILE A 181 27.85 -23.61 -5.61
N MET A 182 26.92 -23.69 -6.56
CA MET A 182 27.20 -23.95 -7.98
C MET A 182 26.79 -22.76 -8.85
N GLY A 183 27.23 -21.56 -8.49
CA GLY A 183 26.93 -20.35 -9.24
C GLY A 183 27.55 -20.38 -10.64
N ARG A 184 26.72 -20.41 -11.69
CA ARG A 184 27.14 -20.08 -13.07
C ARG A 184 27.30 -18.56 -13.22
N GLU A 185 27.62 -18.08 -14.42
CA GLU A 185 27.46 -16.68 -14.82
C GLU A 185 25.99 -16.26 -14.72
N CYS A 186 25.63 -15.64 -13.59
CA CYS A 186 24.42 -14.83 -13.47
C CYS A 186 24.68 -13.60 -12.64
N VAL A 187 23.93 -12.53 -12.93
CA VAL A 187 23.91 -11.29 -12.16
C VAL A 187 22.73 -11.35 -11.21
N TRP A 188 22.98 -11.17 -9.91
CA TRP A 188 21.91 -11.03 -8.94
C TRP A 188 21.12 -9.76 -9.23
N ARG A 189 19.85 -9.95 -9.59
CA ARG A 189 18.92 -8.84 -9.71
C ARG A 189 18.40 -8.48 -8.32
N SER A 190 18.26 -7.18 -8.10
CA SER A 190 17.58 -6.66 -6.93
C SER A 190 16.15 -7.21 -6.85
N GLY A 191 15.72 -7.59 -5.64
CA GLY A 191 14.41 -8.21 -5.40
C GLY A 191 14.39 -9.74 -5.42
N THR A 192 15.50 -10.43 -5.72
CA THR A 192 15.58 -11.90 -5.65
C THR A 192 15.31 -12.39 -4.22
N ALA A 193 14.40 -13.34 -4.01
CA ALA A 193 14.10 -13.83 -2.66
C ALA A 193 15.17 -14.82 -2.15
N LEU A 194 15.75 -14.54 -0.98
CA LEU A 194 16.55 -15.49 -0.21
C LEU A 194 15.66 -16.15 0.83
N VAL A 195 15.59 -17.48 0.78
CA VAL A 195 14.67 -18.27 1.59
C VAL A 195 15.37 -19.48 2.18
N THR A 196 14.86 -19.98 3.31
CA THR A 196 15.29 -21.24 3.91
C THR A 196 14.09 -22.17 4.10
N LYS A 197 14.27 -23.48 3.99
CA LYS A 197 13.23 -24.48 4.24
C LYS A 197 13.51 -25.17 5.57
N THR A 198 12.66 -24.94 6.57
CA THR A 198 12.76 -25.55 7.91
C THR A 198 11.46 -26.23 8.25
N ASN A 199 11.50 -27.50 8.67
CA ASN A 199 10.31 -28.31 9.01
C ASN A 199 9.25 -28.31 7.88
N GLY A 200 9.70 -28.46 6.63
CA GLY A 200 8.82 -28.47 5.46
C GLY A 200 8.27 -27.10 5.04
N ARG A 201 8.60 -26.01 5.75
CA ARG A 201 8.11 -24.66 5.46
C ARG A 201 9.21 -23.72 5.04
N TRP A 202 8.96 -22.92 4.01
CA TRP A 202 9.79 -21.83 3.57
C TRP A 202 9.66 -20.62 4.51
N ARG A 203 10.80 -20.02 4.80
CA ARG A 203 10.92 -18.77 5.56
C ARG A 203 11.74 -17.79 4.75
N LEU A 204 11.25 -16.55 4.69
CA LEU A 204 11.96 -15.45 4.03
C LEU A 204 13.12 -15.00 4.91
N ILE A 205 14.32 -15.00 4.35
CA ILE A 205 15.54 -14.47 4.97
C ILE A 205 15.84 -13.07 4.46
N GLY A 206 15.59 -12.81 3.17
CA GLY A 206 15.90 -11.48 2.63
C GLY A 206 15.62 -11.29 1.15
N PHE A 207 15.95 -10.10 0.67
CA PHE A 207 15.84 -9.73 -0.74
C PHE A 207 17.21 -9.35 -1.29
N GLY A 208 17.59 -9.95 -2.41
CA GLY A 208 18.86 -9.67 -3.07
C GLY A 208 18.95 -8.22 -3.45
N ILE A 209 20.14 -7.65 -3.28
CA ILE A 209 20.49 -6.37 -3.88
C ILE A 209 21.40 -6.63 -5.09
N TYR A 210 21.67 -5.59 -5.87
CA TYR A 210 22.61 -5.74 -6.98
C TYR A 210 23.99 -6.19 -6.47
N GLY A 211 24.49 -7.27 -7.08
CA GLY A 211 25.68 -7.96 -6.63
C GLY A 211 26.62 -8.37 -7.77
N PRO A 212 27.87 -8.72 -7.42
CA PRO A 212 28.97 -9.00 -8.36
C PRO A 212 28.77 -10.28 -9.19
N GLY A 213 27.83 -11.14 -8.80
CA GLY A 213 27.46 -12.34 -9.54
C GLY A 213 27.07 -13.50 -8.63
N CYS A 214 26.51 -14.56 -9.21
CA CYS A 214 26.02 -15.73 -8.48
C CYS A 214 27.10 -16.54 -7.76
N GLY A 215 28.28 -16.64 -8.36
CA GLY A 215 29.43 -17.31 -7.78
C GLY A 215 30.22 -16.49 -6.75
N ALA A 216 29.81 -15.25 -6.47
CA ALA A 216 30.48 -14.37 -5.51
C ALA A 216 29.58 -14.09 -4.29
N PRO A 217 30.15 -13.66 -3.14
CA PRO A 217 29.36 -13.21 -2.00
C PRO A 217 28.39 -12.11 -2.42
N ALA A 218 27.10 -12.41 -2.33
CA ALA A 218 26.03 -11.48 -2.66
C ALA A 218 25.31 -11.04 -1.40
N ARG A 219 24.92 -9.77 -1.41
CA ARG A 219 24.21 -9.13 -0.29
C ARG A 219 22.70 -9.26 -0.49
N PHE A 220 22.01 -9.42 0.63
CA PHE A 220 20.56 -9.48 0.70
C PHE A 220 20.10 -8.58 1.85
N LEU A 221 19.02 -7.83 1.66
CA LEU A 221 18.33 -7.11 2.73
C LEU A 221 17.87 -8.12 3.77
N ASP A 222 18.35 -7.99 5.00
CA ASP A 222 18.00 -8.93 6.08
C ASP A 222 16.56 -8.69 6.55
N TYR A 223 15.64 -9.57 6.14
CA TYR A 223 14.23 -9.49 6.50
C TYR A 223 14.01 -9.51 8.02
N GLY A 224 14.86 -10.19 8.79
CA GLY A 224 14.77 -10.22 10.25
C GLY A 224 14.80 -8.83 10.87
N MET A 225 15.56 -7.91 10.26
CA MET A 225 15.65 -6.51 10.72
C MET A 225 14.45 -5.66 10.29
N TYR A 226 13.71 -6.08 9.26
CA TYR A 226 12.51 -5.39 8.77
C TYR A 226 11.20 -5.97 9.32
N GLU A 227 11.23 -7.15 9.95
CA GLU A 227 10.06 -7.88 10.48
C GLU A 227 9.15 -6.97 11.30
N ARG A 228 9.72 -6.24 12.25
CA ARG A 228 8.95 -5.37 13.15
C ARG A 228 8.26 -4.24 12.40
N TRP A 229 8.89 -3.69 11.37
CA TRP A 229 8.28 -2.66 10.53
C TRP A 229 7.13 -3.24 9.70
N VAL A 230 7.32 -4.42 9.10
CA VAL A 230 6.28 -5.12 8.33
C VAL A 230 5.09 -5.45 9.23
N SER A 231 5.32 -6.10 10.37
CA SER A 231 4.29 -6.49 11.33
C SER A 231 3.49 -5.28 11.84
N ARG A 232 4.16 -4.17 12.17
CA ARG A 232 3.48 -2.92 12.55
C ARG A 232 2.70 -2.28 11.42
N SER A 233 3.21 -2.34 10.19
CA SER A 233 2.54 -1.77 9.03
C SER A 233 1.27 -2.56 8.71
N VAL A 234 1.32 -3.89 8.83
CA VAL A 234 0.17 -4.79 8.72
C VAL A 234 -0.84 -4.59 9.87
N ALA A 235 -0.38 -4.39 11.10
CA ALA A 235 -1.28 -4.19 12.24
C ALA A 235 -2.02 -2.84 12.23
N ARG A 236 -1.51 -1.85 11.48
CA ARG A 236 -2.08 -0.49 11.40
C ARG A 236 -2.94 -0.27 10.16
N ILE A 237 -3.22 -1.35 9.44
CA ILE A 237 -4.13 -1.39 8.29
C ILE A 237 -5.47 -0.73 8.63
N GLY A 238 -5.96 0.12 7.72
CA GLY A 238 -7.25 0.82 7.84
C GLY A 238 -7.23 2.09 8.71
N ARG A 239 -6.08 2.44 9.31
CA ARG A 239 -5.96 3.68 10.10
C ARG A 239 -5.51 4.84 9.20
N PRO A 240 -6.22 5.98 9.19
CA PRO A 240 -5.81 7.17 8.44
C PRO A 240 -4.46 7.68 8.95
N ALA A 241 -3.69 8.27 8.04
CA ALA A 241 -2.40 8.85 8.35
C ALA A 241 -2.47 10.38 8.24
N ILE A 242 -2.00 11.07 9.28
CA ILE A 242 -1.92 12.53 9.33
C ILE A 242 -0.45 12.91 9.28
N SER A 243 -0.10 13.78 8.33
CA SER A 243 1.24 14.35 8.19
C SER A 243 1.18 15.84 8.45
N GLN A 244 1.85 16.30 9.50
CA GLN A 244 2.09 17.71 9.71
C GLN A 244 3.33 18.12 8.91
N MET A 245 3.13 18.93 7.87
CA MET A 245 4.20 19.37 6.97
C MET A 245 4.81 20.68 7.43
N ASP A 246 4.00 21.57 8.00
CA ASP A 246 4.38 22.83 8.63
C ASP A 246 3.29 23.21 9.65
N THR A 247 3.39 24.36 10.33
CA THR A 247 2.36 24.85 11.26
C THR A 247 1.05 25.14 10.54
N ASP A 248 1.10 25.55 9.28
CA ASP A 248 -0.03 25.99 8.46
C ASP A 248 -0.43 24.95 7.39
N TYR A 249 0.19 23.77 7.38
CA TYR A 249 0.04 22.76 6.35
C TYR A 249 -0.03 21.32 6.91
N ILE A 250 -1.20 20.69 6.76
CA ILE A 250 -1.49 19.32 7.19
C ILE A 250 -2.01 18.52 5.99
N ILE A 251 -1.65 17.25 5.95
CA ILE A 251 -2.15 16.29 4.99
C ILE A 251 -2.79 15.13 5.74
N LEU A 252 -4.00 14.78 5.32
CA LEU A 252 -4.72 13.59 5.77
C LEU A 252 -4.82 12.62 4.60
N ARG A 253 -4.35 11.39 4.81
CA ARG A 253 -4.59 10.28 3.89
C ARG A 253 -5.65 9.36 4.47
N ARG A 254 -6.70 9.14 3.68
CA ARG A 254 -7.80 8.23 4.01
C ARG A 254 -8.13 7.39 2.78
N THR A 255 -7.16 6.59 2.38
CA THR A 255 -7.36 5.61 1.33
C THR A 255 -8.07 4.39 1.91
N PHE A 256 -8.81 3.65 1.07
CA PHE A 256 -9.00 2.22 1.30
C PHE A 256 -7.68 1.44 1.17
N SER A 257 -6.58 2.13 0.88
CA SER A 257 -5.26 1.64 1.17
C SER A 257 -5.05 1.51 2.67
N ASN A 258 -4.57 0.33 3.00
CA ASN A 258 -4.29 -0.18 4.31
C ASN A 258 -2.86 0.17 4.74
N VAL A 259 -2.16 1.05 4.00
CA VAL A 259 -0.75 1.36 4.24
C VAL A 259 -0.61 2.77 4.79
N GLN A 260 -0.11 2.91 6.03
CA GLN A 260 0.09 4.22 6.65
C GLN A 260 1.26 4.96 6.02
N ARG A 261 0.96 6.03 5.27
CA ARG A 261 1.97 6.86 4.61
C ARG A 261 2.02 8.28 5.15
N TYR A 262 3.24 8.78 5.33
CA TYR A 262 3.50 10.15 5.79
C TYR A 262 4.20 10.96 4.70
N GLY A 263 3.97 12.28 4.69
CA GLY A 263 4.60 13.22 3.76
C GLY A 263 3.63 13.87 2.77
N PRO A 264 4.13 14.57 1.73
CA PRO A 264 3.34 15.29 0.72
C PRO A 264 2.51 14.33 -0.13
N CYS A 265 1.35 14.77 -0.67
CA CYS A 265 0.57 13.96 -1.61
C CYS A 265 1.41 13.54 -2.82
N ASP A 266 1.24 12.30 -3.29
CA ASP A 266 1.88 11.86 -4.52
C ASP A 266 1.25 12.57 -5.72
N PRO A 267 2.01 12.83 -6.81
CA PRO A 267 1.45 13.39 -8.04
C PRO A 267 0.30 12.55 -8.63
N GLU A 268 0.29 11.24 -8.38
CA GLU A 268 -0.80 10.35 -8.79
C GLU A 268 -2.08 10.56 -7.95
N GLU A 269 -1.92 10.87 -6.65
CA GLU A 269 -3.04 11.08 -5.72
C GLU A 269 -3.80 12.37 -6.06
N THR A 270 -3.12 13.38 -6.60
CA THR A 270 -3.68 14.73 -6.86
C THR A 270 -4.32 14.91 -8.24
N LYS A 271 -4.47 13.85 -9.03
CA LYS A 271 -4.99 13.95 -10.40
C LYS A 271 -6.47 14.30 -10.48
N THR A 272 -7.24 13.86 -9.50
CA THR A 272 -8.70 14.02 -9.49
C THR A 272 -9.09 14.73 -8.22
N GLU A 273 -9.49 15.99 -8.35
CA GLU A 273 -10.01 16.81 -7.27
C GLU A 273 -11.50 16.50 -7.10
N ILE A 274 -11.88 16.01 -5.93
CA ILE A 274 -13.27 15.64 -5.59
C ILE A 274 -13.97 16.75 -4.82
N PHE A 275 -13.21 17.58 -4.09
CA PHE A 275 -13.74 18.71 -3.35
C PHE A 275 -12.63 19.72 -3.09
N THR A 276 -12.93 21.00 -3.25
CA THR A 276 -12.09 22.09 -2.75
C THR A 276 -12.96 23.20 -2.20
N ASP A 277 -12.58 23.67 -1.01
CA ASP A 277 -13.14 24.86 -0.40
C ASP A 277 -12.00 25.85 -0.07
N THR A 278 -12.30 27.13 -0.20
CA THR A 278 -11.38 28.22 0.10
C THR A 278 -12.15 29.31 0.84
N THR A 279 -11.88 29.45 2.12
CA THR A 279 -12.52 30.39 3.01
C THR A 279 -11.54 31.49 3.41
N GLN A 280 -11.90 32.75 3.19
CA GLN A 280 -11.18 33.87 3.79
C GLN A 280 -11.76 34.14 5.18
N ILE A 281 -10.90 34.18 6.19
CA ILE A 281 -11.27 34.41 7.59
C ILE A 281 -10.63 35.73 8.01
N MET A 282 -11.47 36.72 8.28
CA MET A 282 -11.05 38.05 8.72
C MET A 282 -10.77 38.05 10.23
N ARG A 283 -9.80 38.87 10.65
CA ARG A 283 -9.46 39.06 12.04
C ARG A 283 -10.45 40.01 12.73
N GLU A 284 -10.97 39.61 13.88
CA GLU A 284 -11.86 40.44 14.72
C GLU A 284 -11.32 40.71 16.14
N GLY A 285 -10.12 41.31 16.27
CA GLY A 285 -9.48 41.59 17.58
C GLY A 285 -8.06 41.01 17.71
N HIS A 286 -7.69 40.43 18.87
CA HIS A 286 -6.28 40.19 19.22
C HIS A 286 -5.73 38.75 19.09
N ASN A 287 -6.54 37.69 19.16
CA ASN A 287 -6.12 36.29 18.93
C ASN A 287 -7.35 35.41 18.60
N PHE A 288 -7.36 34.72 17.46
CA PHE A 288 -8.51 33.93 17.02
C PHE A 288 -8.16 32.45 16.89
N ASN A 289 -9.07 31.64 17.41
CA ASN A 289 -9.14 30.21 17.20
C ASN A 289 -10.47 29.90 16.51
N VAL A 290 -10.42 29.41 15.28
CA VAL A 290 -11.60 29.03 14.50
C VAL A 290 -11.63 27.53 14.29
N ARG A 291 -12.83 26.95 14.32
CA ARG A 291 -13.07 25.55 14.02
C ARG A 291 -13.77 25.41 12.68
N TYR A 292 -13.13 24.69 11.76
CA TYR A 292 -13.72 24.29 10.49
C TYR A 292 -14.17 22.83 10.59
N ASN A 293 -15.48 22.58 10.59
CA ASN A 293 -16.02 21.22 10.70
C ASN A 293 -15.99 20.50 9.35
N LEU A 294 -15.61 19.23 9.35
CA LEU A 294 -15.52 18.38 8.16
C LEU A 294 -16.04 16.97 8.45
N SER A 295 -16.83 16.42 7.53
CA SER A 295 -17.30 15.03 7.57
C SER A 295 -16.75 14.27 6.37
N LEU A 296 -16.18 13.08 6.61
CA LEU A 296 -15.68 12.19 5.56
C LEU A 296 -16.58 10.96 5.44
N TYR A 297 -17.19 10.79 4.27
CA TYR A 297 -18.12 9.70 3.97
C TYR A 297 -17.38 8.47 3.47
N ALA A 298 -17.72 7.27 3.93
CA ALA A 298 -17.04 6.04 3.51
C ALA A 298 -17.32 5.62 2.06
N SER A 299 -18.38 6.14 1.46
CA SER A 299 -18.68 5.95 0.03
C SER A 299 -17.73 6.71 -0.90
N VAL A 300 -16.81 7.53 -0.39
CA VAL A 300 -15.87 8.30 -1.20
C VAL A 300 -14.45 7.79 -0.95
N GLU A 301 -13.73 7.45 -2.03
CA GLU A 301 -12.33 7.01 -1.95
C GLU A 301 -11.41 8.23 -1.95
N TYR A 302 -11.04 8.71 -0.76
CA TYR A 302 -10.12 9.84 -0.59
C TYR A 302 -8.66 9.38 -0.73
N SER A 303 -7.99 9.79 -1.80
CA SER A 303 -6.55 9.54 -1.97
C SER A 303 -5.71 10.38 -1.01
N CYS A 304 -5.95 11.71 -1.02
CA CYS A 304 -5.19 12.65 -0.22
C CYS A 304 -6.03 13.91 0.05
N ILE A 305 -5.98 14.44 1.27
CA ILE A 305 -6.67 15.68 1.66
C ILE A 305 -5.64 16.66 2.20
N VAL A 306 -5.61 17.86 1.64
CA VAL A 306 -4.66 18.93 1.94
C VAL A 306 -5.38 20.06 2.67
N PHE A 307 -4.90 20.39 3.86
CA PHE A 307 -5.34 21.56 4.63
C PHE A 307 -4.21 22.59 4.62
N ARG A 308 -4.50 23.81 4.16
CA ARG A 308 -3.54 24.91 4.14
C ARG A 308 -4.17 26.20 4.63
N ALA A 309 -3.51 26.87 5.56
CA ALA A 309 -3.83 28.24 5.95
C ALA A 309 -2.70 29.17 5.49
N LYS A 310 -3.02 30.33 4.94
CA LYS A 310 -2.01 31.34 4.59
C LYS A 310 -2.47 32.71 5.03
N ASN A 311 -1.56 33.53 5.53
CA ASN A 311 -1.88 34.93 5.79
C ASN A 311 -2.22 35.62 4.47
N VAL A 312 -3.36 36.33 4.44
CA VAL A 312 -3.71 37.20 3.32
C VAL A 312 -2.71 38.36 3.38
N ARG A 313 -1.82 38.46 2.39
CA ARG A 313 -1.06 39.69 2.21
C ARG A 313 -2.07 40.80 1.96
N GLN A 314 -2.08 41.86 2.78
CA GLN A 314 -2.59 43.13 2.29
C GLN A 314 -1.70 43.50 1.10
N ILE A 315 -2.22 43.32 -0.12
CA ILE A 315 -1.60 43.77 -1.37
C ILE A 315 -1.70 45.31 -1.49
N GLN A 316 -2.25 45.99 -0.49
CA GLN A 316 -2.39 47.44 -0.50
C GLN A 316 -1.28 48.06 0.35
N ASP A 317 -0.61 49.01 -0.29
CA ASP A 317 0.45 49.89 0.20
C ASP A 317 1.87 49.32 0.18
N GLY A 318 2.58 49.72 -0.88
CA GLY A 318 4.00 49.46 -1.13
C GLY A 318 4.94 50.10 -0.10
N GLY A 319 4.86 49.64 1.14
CA GLY A 319 5.82 49.92 2.20
C GLY A 319 6.90 48.83 2.28
N PRO A 320 8.18 49.19 2.45
CA PRO A 320 9.22 48.21 2.71
C PRO A 320 9.07 47.72 4.16
N TYR A 321 8.91 46.40 4.34
CA TYR A 321 8.78 45.65 5.61
C TYR A 321 7.37 45.47 6.20
N VAL A 322 6.71 44.35 5.83
CA VAL A 322 5.78 43.65 6.74
C VAL A 322 6.03 42.13 6.65
N ASN A 323 7.15 41.68 7.23
CA ASN A 323 7.49 40.25 7.41
C ASN A 323 7.43 39.89 8.90
N SER A 324 6.31 40.08 9.60
CA SER A 324 6.24 39.75 11.04
C SER A 324 4.98 39.05 11.53
N PHE A 325 4.02 38.70 10.68
CA PHE A 325 2.90 37.87 11.15
C PHE A 325 3.35 36.43 11.30
N ARG A 326 3.10 35.85 12.48
CA ARG A 326 3.33 34.42 12.71
C ARG A 326 2.47 33.61 11.73
N LYS A 327 3.03 32.49 11.26
CA LYS A 327 2.28 31.55 10.43
C LYS A 327 1.07 31.02 11.22
N PRO A 328 -0.09 30.86 10.57
CA PRO A 328 -1.23 30.22 11.21
C PRO A 328 -0.85 28.81 11.69
N LYS A 329 -1.46 28.39 12.79
CA LYS A 329 -1.29 27.04 13.33
C LYS A 329 -2.59 26.26 13.15
N ILE A 330 -2.54 25.24 12.30
CA ILE A 330 -3.63 24.31 12.09
C ILE A 330 -3.41 23.03 12.91
N SER A 331 -4.49 22.47 13.44
CA SER A 331 -4.48 21.14 14.05
C SER A 331 -5.75 20.38 13.71
N LEU A 332 -5.61 19.09 13.38
CA LEU A 332 -6.75 18.24 13.05
C LEU A 332 -7.18 17.46 14.30
N ARG A 333 -8.45 17.56 14.67
CA ARG A 333 -9.03 16.86 15.81
C ARG A 333 -10.24 16.05 15.37
N ARG A 334 -10.37 14.84 15.92
CA ARG A 334 -11.59 14.03 15.77
C ARG A 334 -12.61 14.51 16.80
N TRP A 335 -13.89 14.52 16.42
CA TRP A 335 -14.99 14.61 17.37
C TRP A 335 -15.97 13.47 17.12
N CYS A 336 -16.53 12.93 18.19
CA CYS A 336 -17.47 11.83 18.15
C CYS A 336 -18.80 12.35 18.68
N SER A 337 -19.84 12.29 17.86
CA SER A 337 -21.21 12.63 18.25
C SER A 337 -21.87 11.37 18.83
N GLY A 338 -22.30 11.41 20.09
CA GLY A 338 -23.04 10.32 20.73
C GLY A 338 -22.98 10.34 22.27
N PRO A 339 -24.00 9.78 22.98
CA PRO A 339 -24.08 9.81 24.44
C PRO A 339 -22.99 9.00 25.16
N ALA A 340 -22.32 8.08 24.45
CA ALA A 340 -21.12 7.39 24.92
C ALA A 340 -19.99 7.70 23.93
N ALA A 341 -19.16 8.69 24.25
CA ALA A 341 -18.02 9.12 23.45
C ALA A 341 -16.89 8.07 23.40
N LEU A 342 -17.18 6.87 22.89
CA LEU A 342 -16.21 5.79 22.69
C LEU A 342 -15.74 5.82 21.23
N CYS A 343 -14.71 6.62 20.96
CA CYS A 343 -14.07 6.71 19.64
C CYS A 343 -13.12 5.52 19.35
N HIS A 344 -13.45 4.30 19.80
CA HIS A 344 -12.51 3.16 19.71
C HIS A 344 -12.40 2.57 18.32
N ASP A 345 -13.41 2.72 17.48
CA ASP A 345 -13.42 2.16 16.13
C ASP A 345 -13.76 3.21 15.06
N PHE A 346 -13.20 3.01 13.86
CA PHE A 346 -13.65 3.70 12.66
C PHE A 346 -15.00 3.11 12.27
N GLN A 347 -16.09 3.65 12.82
CA GLN A 347 -17.43 3.30 12.32
C GLN A 347 -17.50 3.63 10.83
N TYR A 348 -17.84 2.61 10.04
CA TYR A 348 -17.57 2.48 8.61
C TYR A 348 -18.38 3.40 7.68
N ILE A 349 -19.12 4.38 8.19
CA ILE A 349 -20.06 5.17 7.37
C ILE A 349 -19.58 6.62 7.26
N GLU A 350 -19.32 7.27 8.39
CA GLU A 350 -18.92 8.69 8.44
C GLU A 350 -17.89 8.92 9.55
N ILE A 351 -16.91 9.78 9.28
CA ILE A 351 -15.96 10.23 10.30
C ILE A 351 -15.99 11.74 10.34
N HIS A 352 -16.32 12.28 11.51
CA HIS A 352 -16.35 13.71 11.73
C HIS A 352 -15.03 14.21 12.33
N PHE A 353 -14.52 15.28 11.75
CA PHE A 353 -13.33 16.01 12.18
C PHE A 353 -13.65 17.48 12.28
N TYR A 354 -12.79 18.20 13.01
CA TYR A 354 -12.69 19.64 12.86
C TYR A 354 -11.21 20.03 12.74
N VAL A 355 -10.97 21.05 11.94
CA VAL A 355 -9.67 21.71 11.84
C VAL A 355 -9.71 22.92 12.74
N GLU A 356 -8.85 22.93 13.74
CA GLU A 356 -8.64 24.05 14.63
C GLU A 356 -7.54 24.94 14.04
N ILE A 357 -7.85 26.22 13.82
CA ILE A 357 -6.98 27.17 13.13
C ILE A 357 -6.73 28.36 14.06
N ASN A 358 -5.48 28.53 14.49
CA ASN A 358 -5.05 29.68 15.29
C ASN A 358 -4.29 30.66 14.40
N PHE A 359 -4.67 31.94 14.44
CA PHE A 359 -4.09 32.98 13.59
C PHE A 359 -4.11 34.37 14.25
N GLU A 360 -3.22 35.24 13.78
CA GLU A 360 -3.02 36.62 14.30
C GLU A 360 -3.36 37.71 13.25
N SER A 361 -3.58 37.33 11.99
CA SER A 361 -3.93 38.20 10.85
C SER A 361 -5.00 37.54 9.98
N ASP A 362 -5.59 38.28 9.04
CA ASP A 362 -6.51 37.70 8.06
C ASP A 362 -5.86 36.50 7.35
N ILE A 363 -6.61 35.42 7.21
CA ILE A 363 -6.11 34.19 6.59
C ILE A 363 -7.00 33.72 5.44
N LEU A 364 -6.37 33.04 4.49
CA LEU A 364 -7.00 32.22 3.49
C LEU A 364 -6.80 30.77 3.89
N PHE A 365 -7.89 30.12 4.32
CA PHE A 365 -7.92 28.70 4.61
C PHE A 365 -8.42 27.95 3.38
N LYS A 366 -7.67 26.94 2.95
CA LYS A 366 -8.00 26.10 1.80
C LYS A 366 -7.97 24.63 2.20
N VAL A 367 -9.04 23.92 1.86
CA VAL A 367 -9.13 22.46 1.96
C VAL A 367 -9.27 21.91 0.55
N SER A 368 -8.40 20.97 0.17
CA SER A 368 -8.49 20.27 -1.12
C SER A 368 -8.44 18.77 -0.90
N ALA A 369 -9.51 18.08 -1.29
CA ALA A 369 -9.61 16.64 -1.27
C ALA A 369 -9.46 16.06 -2.68
N TYR A 370 -8.59 15.07 -2.80
CA TYR A 370 -8.32 14.33 -4.02
C TYR A 370 -8.67 12.87 -3.84
N GLY A 371 -9.15 12.21 -4.88
CA GLY A 371 -9.69 10.87 -4.75
C GLY A 371 -10.43 10.38 -5.99
N LYS A 372 -11.17 9.29 -5.81
CA LYS A 372 -12.13 8.80 -6.80
C LYS A 372 -13.53 8.94 -6.22
N GLU A 373 -14.43 9.54 -6.99
CA GLU A 373 -15.86 9.46 -6.71
C GLU A 373 -16.29 8.00 -6.85
N ALA A 374 -17.13 7.50 -5.94
CA ALA A 374 -17.64 6.14 -6.09
C ALA A 374 -18.35 6.01 -7.43
N LYS A 375 -17.94 5.03 -8.22
CA LYS A 375 -18.78 4.54 -9.32
C LYS A 375 -20.03 3.96 -8.67
N VAL A 376 -21.10 4.74 -8.58
CA VAL A 376 -22.41 4.22 -8.22
C VAL A 376 -22.75 3.19 -9.27
N ILE A 377 -22.72 1.91 -8.88
CA ILE A 377 -23.18 0.84 -9.74
C ILE A 377 -24.68 1.09 -9.92
N ASP A 378 -25.08 1.46 -11.14
CA ASP A 378 -26.48 1.50 -11.51
C ASP A 378 -27.06 0.09 -11.29
N PRO A 379 -27.96 -0.08 -10.30
CA PRO A 379 -28.48 -1.39 -9.93
C PRO A 379 -29.15 -2.06 -11.12
N LEU A 380 -29.78 -1.28 -12.00
CA LEU A 380 -30.43 -1.79 -13.21
C LEU A 380 -29.40 -2.35 -14.18
N LYS A 381 -28.31 -1.62 -14.45
CA LYS A 381 -27.25 -2.08 -15.37
C LYS A 381 -26.50 -3.29 -14.82
N ALA A 382 -26.19 -3.32 -13.53
CA ALA A 382 -25.55 -4.47 -12.91
C ALA A 382 -26.47 -5.71 -12.90
N THR A 383 -27.76 -5.52 -12.65
CA THR A 383 -28.75 -6.60 -12.71
C THR A 383 -28.91 -7.13 -14.15
N LEU A 384 -28.95 -6.24 -15.15
CA LEU A 384 -28.97 -6.62 -16.57
C LEU A 384 -27.73 -7.41 -16.98
N PHE A 385 -26.54 -6.97 -16.56
CA PHE A 385 -25.28 -7.66 -16.84
C PHE A 385 -25.19 -9.03 -16.13
N ALA A 386 -25.62 -9.12 -14.86
CA ALA A 386 -25.69 -10.38 -14.13
C ALA A 386 -26.68 -11.35 -14.80
N ASN A 387 -27.85 -10.86 -15.22
CA ASN A 387 -28.88 -11.65 -15.90
C ASN A 387 -28.47 -12.15 -17.29
N GLN A 388 -27.48 -11.51 -17.94
CA GLN A 388 -26.92 -11.99 -19.21
C GLN A 388 -25.96 -13.17 -19.03
N ARG A 389 -25.38 -13.36 -17.83
CA ARG A 389 -24.40 -14.42 -17.55
C ARG A 389 -24.99 -15.70 -16.96
N TYR A 390 -26.25 -15.66 -16.52
CA TYR A 390 -26.97 -16.86 -16.09
C TYR A 390 -27.95 -17.29 -17.17
N SER A 391 -27.94 -18.58 -17.55
CA SER A 391 -29.04 -19.16 -18.30
C SER A 391 -30.31 -19.00 -17.46
N GLN A 392 -31.29 -18.25 -17.96
CA GLN A 392 -32.56 -18.06 -17.25
C GLN A 392 -33.13 -19.44 -16.90
N PRO A 393 -33.50 -19.71 -15.64
CA PRO A 393 -34.26 -20.91 -15.31
C PRO A 393 -35.56 -20.89 -16.12
N HIS A 394 -35.98 -22.04 -16.62
CA HIS A 394 -37.17 -22.16 -17.47
C HIS A 394 -38.40 -21.64 -16.70
N ILE A 395 -38.84 -20.42 -17.00
CA ILE A 395 -40.02 -19.83 -16.36
C ILE A 395 -41.23 -20.58 -16.92
N GLN A 396 -41.92 -21.35 -16.08
CA GLN A 396 -43.21 -21.95 -16.46
C GLN A 396 -44.21 -20.84 -16.80
N ASN A 397 -44.98 -21.06 -17.87
CA ASN A 397 -45.92 -20.12 -18.45
C ASN A 397 -46.81 -19.42 -17.39
N TYR A 398 -46.80 -18.08 -17.41
CA TYR A 398 -47.36 -17.13 -16.44
C TYR A 398 -48.89 -17.23 -16.16
N ARG A 399 -49.59 -18.22 -16.71
CA ARG A 399 -51.05 -18.38 -16.51
C ARG A 399 -51.45 -18.98 -15.16
N ARG A 400 -50.55 -19.61 -14.40
CA ARG A 400 -50.91 -20.33 -13.16
C ARG A 400 -50.75 -19.56 -11.84
N LEU A 401 -50.00 -18.47 -11.80
CA LEU A 401 -49.71 -17.75 -10.53
C LEU A 401 -50.73 -16.67 -10.14
N LYS A 402 -51.75 -16.43 -10.98
CA LYS A 402 -52.77 -15.39 -10.72
C LYS A 402 -53.72 -15.74 -9.57
N HIS A 403 -53.68 -16.98 -9.06
CA HIS A 403 -54.58 -17.45 -8.02
C HIS A 403 -54.03 -17.38 -6.58
N GLU A 404 -52.72 -17.15 -6.38
CA GLU A 404 -52.12 -17.22 -5.03
C GLU A 404 -51.64 -15.88 -4.45
N LEU A 405 -51.68 -14.77 -5.19
CA LEU A 405 -51.24 -13.46 -4.69
C LEU A 405 -52.32 -12.37 -4.79
N LYS A 406 -53.54 -12.69 -4.32
CA LYS A 406 -54.44 -11.66 -3.77
C LYS A 406 -54.07 -11.48 -2.29
N VAL A 407 -53.93 -10.22 -1.86
CA VAL A 407 -53.60 -9.73 -0.50
C VAL A 407 -52.07 -9.63 -0.28
N LYS A 408 -51.40 -8.46 -0.20
CA LYS A 408 -51.68 -7.21 0.53
C LYS A 408 -51.13 -6.00 -0.27
N LYS A 409 -52.01 -5.08 -0.63
CA LYS A 409 -51.67 -3.73 -1.09
C LYS A 409 -51.66 -2.85 0.17
N LEU A 410 -50.48 -2.58 0.73
CA LEU A 410 -50.28 -1.65 1.86
C LEU A 410 -48.88 -1.06 1.69
N GLY A 411 -48.80 0.14 1.12
CA GLY A 411 -48.23 1.27 1.85
C GLY A 411 -47.24 2.02 0.97
N ARG A 412 -47.73 3.03 0.26
CA ARG A 412 -46.90 4.15 -0.20
C ARG A 412 -46.37 4.86 1.05
N ASN A 413 -45.06 5.06 1.11
CA ASN A 413 -44.30 6.13 1.80
C ASN A 413 -42.96 5.56 2.26
N ASN A 414 -41.85 6.16 1.79
CA ASN A 414 -40.43 6.04 2.21
C ASN A 414 -39.58 6.55 1.02
N PHE A 415 -38.79 7.63 0.98
CA PHE A 415 -38.27 8.69 1.87
C PHE A 415 -37.92 9.91 0.94
N TRP A 416 -38.33 11.16 1.20
CA TRP A 416 -37.73 12.26 2.00
C TRP A 416 -36.27 12.65 1.67
N PHE A 417 -36.09 13.80 0.99
CA PHE A 417 -34.89 14.64 1.06
C PHE A 417 -35.23 15.88 1.91
N TYR A 418 -34.39 16.21 2.90
CA TYR A 418 -34.49 17.46 3.67
C TYR A 418 -33.15 18.19 3.57
N LYS A 419 -33.23 19.50 3.31
CA LYS A 419 -32.11 20.45 3.28
C LYS A 419 -32.35 21.40 4.44
N GLU A 420 -31.45 21.44 5.42
CA GLU A 420 -31.42 22.51 6.42
C GLU A 420 -30.47 23.60 5.95
N ASP A 421 -31.02 24.81 5.83
CA ASP A 421 -30.23 26.03 5.67
C ASP A 421 -29.65 26.43 7.03
N LEU A 422 -28.37 26.83 7.03
CA LEU A 422 -27.60 27.25 8.20
C LEU A 422 -28.14 28.57 8.77
N LYS A 423 -28.19 28.67 10.11
CA LYS A 423 -28.16 29.94 10.85
C LYS A 423 -26.80 30.15 11.46
#